data_AF-A0A0H3J6N0-F1
#
_entry.id   AF-A0A0H3J6N0-F1
#
_cell.length_a   1.000
_cell.length_b   1.000
_cell.length_c   1.000
_cell.angle_alpha   90.00
_cell.angle_beta   90.00
_cell.angle_gamma   90.00
#
_symmetry.space_group_name_H-M   'P 1'
#
loop_
_entity.id
_entity.type
_entity.pdbx_description
1 polymer ?
#
loop_
_entity_poly.entity_id
_entity_poly.type
_entity_poly.pdbx_seq_one_letter_code
_entity_poly.pdbx_strand_id
1 'polypeptide(L)'
;MFVTSISFSYFFLGIALISLAFCIYYKTLIVKTSPDNRSRDKIIGKMKDPVSWRKKNNIMGSTYIFWCLASLALFIYFKFFFTAGLIPIYYVFIYIGVMAISMFSINLAGKKSV
;
A
#
# COMPACT_ATOMS: atom_id res chain seq x y z
N MET A 1 -20.38 2.88 17.46
CA MET A 1 -20.22 1.41 17.34
C MET A 1 -18.81 1.03 17.78
N PHE A 2 -18.67 -0.06 18.54
CA PHE A 2 -17.38 -0.54 19.06
C PHE A 2 -17.04 -1.89 18.43
N VAL A 3 -15.74 -2.19 18.36
CA VAL A 3 -15.20 -3.44 17.83
C VAL A 3 -14.27 -4.02 18.89
N THR A 4 -14.20 -5.34 19.00
CA THR A 4 -13.26 -5.98 19.93
C THR A 4 -11.83 -5.78 19.45
N SER A 5 -10.89 -5.65 20.39
CA SER A 5 -9.45 -5.55 20.08
C SER A 5 -8.94 -6.71 19.21
N ILE A 6 -9.52 -7.91 19.39
CA ILE A 6 -9.23 -9.10 18.58
C ILE A 6 -9.58 -8.85 17.12
N SER A 7 -10.83 -8.49 16.80
CA SER A 7 -11.24 -8.20 15.42
C SER A 7 -10.46 -7.02 14.84
N PHE A 8 -10.15 -6.02 15.66
CA PHE A 8 -9.35 -4.86 15.27
C PHE A 8 -7.91 -5.24 14.89
N SER A 9 -7.30 -6.20 15.60
CA SER A 9 -5.98 -6.74 15.24
C SER A 9 -5.99 -7.45 13.88
N TYR A 10 -6.95 -8.36 13.65
CA TYR A 10 -7.04 -9.08 12.38
C TYR A 10 -7.39 -8.19 11.20
N PHE A 11 -8.11 -7.09 11.43
CA PHE A 11 -8.31 -6.05 10.43
C PHE A 11 -6.97 -5.48 9.92
N PHE A 12 -6.05 -5.11 10.83
CA PHE A 12 -4.72 -4.64 10.43
C PHE A 12 -3.87 -5.73 9.78
N LEU A 13 -3.98 -6.99 10.23
CA LEU A 13 -3.33 -8.10 9.54
C LEU A 13 -3.82 -8.22 8.09
N GLY A 14 -5.12 -8.08 7.87
CA GLY A 14 -5.72 -8.05 6.53
C GLY A 14 -5.14 -6.95 5.65
N ILE A 15 -5.04 -5.72 6.17
CA ILE A 15 -4.41 -4.60 5.43
C ILE A 15 -2.93 -4.88 5.16
N ALA A 16 -2.18 -5.45 6.10
CA ALA A 16 -0.78 -5.79 5.89
C ALA A 16 -0.62 -6.77 4.72
N LEU A 17 -1.43 -7.83 4.68
CA LEU A 17 -1.39 -8.83 3.60
C LEU A 17 -1.78 -8.24 2.24
N ILE A 18 -2.84 -7.42 2.18
CA ILE A 18 -3.27 -6.74 0.96
C ILE A 18 -2.16 -5.79 0.47
N SER A 19 -1.58 -5.01 1.38
CA SER A 19 -0.50 -4.07 1.06
C SER A 19 0.75 -4.79 0.58
N LEU A 20 1.09 -5.93 1.18
CA LEU A 20 2.20 -6.78 0.74
C LEU A 20 1.96 -7.30 -0.69
N ALA A 21 0.76 -7.80 -0.99
CA ALA A 21 0.41 -8.27 -2.33
C ALA A 21 0.56 -7.16 -3.38
N PHE A 22 0.08 -5.95 -3.08
CA PHE A 22 0.28 -4.79 -3.97
C PHE A 22 1.75 -4.40 -4.10
N CYS A 23 2.52 -4.39 -3.01
CA CYS A 23 3.96 -4.12 -3.08
C CYS A 23 4.68 -5.10 -4.03
N ILE A 24 4.42 -6.40 -3.88
CA ILE A 24 4.98 -7.44 -4.75
C ILE A 24 4.55 -7.21 -6.20
N TYR A 25 3.28 -6.88 -6.43
CA TYR A 25 2.75 -6.57 -7.76
C TYR A 25 3.52 -5.40 -8.42
N TYR A 26 3.61 -4.24 -7.76
CA TYR A 26 4.31 -3.07 -8.32
C TYR A 26 5.81 -3.31 -8.50
N LYS A 27 6.47 -3.99 -7.57
CA LYS A 27 7.89 -4.36 -7.71
C LYS A 27 8.10 -5.32 -8.90
N THR A 28 7.22 -6.29 -9.08
CA THR A 28 7.27 -7.21 -10.21
C THR A 28 7.12 -6.47 -11.54
N LEU A 29 6.20 -5.50 -11.62
CA LEU A 29 6.06 -4.64 -12.80
C LEU A 29 7.36 -3.89 -13.12
N ILE A 30 8.03 -3.31 -12.13
CA ILE A 30 9.27 -2.54 -12.31
C ILE A 30 10.43 -3.42 -12.79
N VAL A 31 10.52 -4.65 -12.27
CA VAL A 31 11.54 -5.64 -12.67
C VAL A 31 11.29 -6.12 -14.09
N LYS A 32 10.03 -6.43 -14.44
CA LYS A 32 9.66 -6.89 -15.79
C LYS A 32 9.77 -5.79 -16.86
N THR A 33 9.72 -4.53 -16.45
CA THR A 33 9.88 -3.36 -17.34
C THR A 33 11.30 -2.77 -17.35
N SER A 34 12.27 -3.46 -16.74
CA SER A 34 13.68 -3.03 -16.77
C SER A 34 14.29 -3.14 -18.17
N PRO A 35 15.28 -2.31 -18.54
CA PRO A 35 15.81 -2.26 -19.90
C PRO A 35 16.34 -3.57 -20.47
N ASP A 36 16.79 -4.45 -19.58
CA ASP A 36 17.43 -5.74 -19.88
C ASP A 36 16.44 -6.91 -19.94
N ASN A 37 15.13 -6.67 -19.74
CA ASN A 37 14.14 -7.75 -19.66
C ASN A 37 13.43 -8.00 -20.99
N ARG A 38 13.43 -9.26 -21.48
CA ARG A 38 12.71 -9.69 -22.69
C ARG A 38 11.19 -9.40 -22.66
N SER A 39 10.62 -9.27 -21.47
CA SER A 39 9.19 -8.97 -21.29
C SER A 39 8.85 -7.47 -21.27
N ARG A 40 9.86 -6.60 -21.42
CA ARG A 40 9.71 -5.14 -21.43
C ARG A 40 8.76 -4.67 -22.54
N ASP A 41 8.97 -5.11 -23.79
CA ASP A 41 8.18 -4.65 -24.93
C ASP A 41 6.73 -5.15 -24.90
N LYS A 42 6.48 -6.27 -24.21
CA LYS A 42 5.11 -6.78 -24.00
C LYS A 42 4.31 -5.93 -23.00
N ILE A 43 4.99 -5.29 -22.04
CA ILE A 43 4.34 -4.51 -20.97
C ILE A 43 4.33 -3.02 -21.31
N ILE A 44 5.43 -2.50 -21.84
CA ILE A 44 5.56 -1.08 -22.23
C ILE A 44 4.92 -0.84 -23.60
N GLY A 45 5.12 -1.73 -24.57
CA GLY A 45 4.56 -1.61 -25.92
C GLY A 45 4.72 -0.21 -26.52
N LYS A 46 3.59 0.44 -26.84
CA LYS A 46 3.51 1.80 -27.42
C LYS A 46 3.20 2.89 -26.38
N MET A 47 3.54 2.69 -25.11
CA MET A 47 3.24 3.64 -24.05
C MET A 47 3.97 4.97 -24.26
N LYS A 48 3.24 6.09 -24.18
CA LYS A 48 3.73 7.44 -24.50
C LYS A 48 4.89 7.90 -23.59
N ASP A 49 4.85 7.55 -22.30
CA ASP A 49 5.89 7.90 -21.32
C ASP A 49 6.12 6.75 -20.31
N PRO A 50 6.95 5.77 -20.68
CA PRO A 50 7.23 4.62 -19.81
C PRO A 50 8.10 4.97 -18.60
N VAL A 51 8.88 6.04 -18.67
CA VAL A 51 9.81 6.43 -17.59
C VAL A 51 9.02 7.01 -16.42
N SER A 52 8.10 7.94 -16.69
CA SER A 52 7.21 8.49 -15.66
C SER A 52 6.30 7.41 -15.07
N TRP A 53 5.77 6.50 -15.91
CA TRP A 53 4.97 5.37 -15.45
C TRP A 53 5.75 4.46 -14.50
N ARG A 54 7.00 4.11 -14.84
CA ARG A 54 7.86 3.27 -13.97
C ARG A 54 8.19 3.98 -12.65
N LYS A 55 8.45 5.29 -12.68
CA LYS A 55 8.70 6.10 -11.47
C LYS A 55 7.48 6.10 -10.55
N LYS A 56 6.27 6.29 -11.10
CA LYS A 56 5.01 6.24 -10.35
C LYS A 56 4.80 4.88 -9.68
N ASN A 57 5.02 3.78 -10.42
CA ASN A 57 4.89 2.44 -9.85
C ASN A 57 5.92 2.15 -8.75
N ASN A 58 7.14 2.70 -8.85
CA ASN A 58 8.13 2.55 -7.78
C ASN A 58 7.70 3.29 -6.51
N ILE A 59 7.16 4.51 -6.64
CA ILE A 59 6.62 5.26 -5.50
C ILE A 59 5.41 4.53 -4.89
N MET A 60 4.50 4.01 -5.72
CA MET A 60 3.37 3.21 -5.25
C MET A 60 3.85 1.97 -4.48
N GLY A 61 4.79 1.20 -5.04
CA GLY A 61 5.39 0.04 -4.35
C GLY A 61 6.00 0.41 -3.00
N SER A 62 6.76 1.51 -2.92
CA SER A 62 7.30 2.03 -1.65
C SER A 62 6.21 2.48 -0.65
N THR A 63 5.09 2.98 -1.15
CA THR A 63 3.97 3.40 -0.30
C THR A 63 3.23 2.18 0.27
N TYR A 64 3.01 1.15 -0.55
CA TYR A 64 2.41 -0.09 -0.09
C TYR A 64 3.28 -0.83 0.93
N ILE A 65 4.61 -0.83 0.80
CA ILE A 65 5.46 -1.42 1.84
C ILE A 65 5.41 -0.64 3.15
N PHE A 66 5.32 0.70 3.08
CA PHE A 66 5.11 1.53 4.27
C PHE A 66 3.81 1.16 4.99
N TRP A 67 2.69 1.08 4.27
CA TRP A 67 1.39 0.70 4.85
C TRP A 67 1.35 -0.74 5.34
N CYS A 68 2.07 -1.64 4.68
CA CYS A 68 2.28 -3.01 5.16
C CYS A 68 2.97 -3.00 6.54
N LEU A 69 4.10 -2.31 6.67
CA LEU A 69 4.86 -2.23 7.93
C LEU A 69 4.05 -1.55 9.04
N ALA A 70 3.38 -0.44 8.74
CA ALA A 70 2.53 0.28 9.69
C ALA A 70 1.38 -0.62 10.19
N SER A 71 0.70 -1.32 9.27
CA SER A 71 -0.39 -2.24 9.63
C SER A 71 0.13 -3.42 10.45
N LEU A 72 1.30 -3.95 10.12
CA LEU A 72 1.89 -5.08 10.84
C LEU A 72 2.31 -4.68 12.25
N ALA A 73 2.88 -3.48 12.43
CA ALA A 73 3.18 -2.92 13.75
C ALA A 73 1.91 -2.75 14.60
N LEU A 74 0.83 -2.21 14.02
CA LEU A 74 -0.46 -2.09 14.70
C LEU A 74 -1.07 -3.45 15.05
N PHE A 75 -0.98 -4.43 14.14
CA PHE A 75 -1.41 -5.80 14.43
C PHE A 75 -0.66 -6.38 15.64
N ILE A 76 0.68 -6.28 15.67
CA ILE A 76 1.50 -6.77 16.79
C ILE A 76 1.08 -6.07 18.08
N TYR A 77 0.93 -4.75 18.06
CA TYR A 77 0.51 -3.98 19.21
C TYR A 77 -0.85 -4.46 19.76
N PHE A 78 -1.87 -4.51 18.92
CA PHE A 78 -3.22 -4.90 19.35
C PHE A 78 -3.35 -6.38 19.69
N LYS A 79 -2.53 -7.25 19.09
CA LYS A 79 -2.58 -8.69 19.33
C LYS A 79 -1.87 -9.09 20.63
N PHE A 80 -0.73 -8.47 20.94
CA PHE A 80 0.15 -8.93 22.03
C PHE A 80 0.24 -7.96 23.21
N PHE A 81 0.08 -6.65 23.00
CA PHE A 81 0.31 -5.64 24.04
C PHE A 81 -0.98 -4.98 24.53
N PHE A 82 -2.07 -5.07 23.76
CA PHE A 82 -3.35 -4.49 24.13
C PHE A 82 -4.26 -5.51 24.83
N THR A 83 -4.64 -5.21 26.08
CA THR A 83 -5.55 -6.04 26.87
C THR A 83 -6.94 -6.09 26.21
N ALA A 84 -7.70 -7.16 26.44
CA ALA A 84 -9.03 -7.30 25.85
C ALA A 84 -9.92 -6.08 26.15
N GLY A 85 -10.40 -5.41 25.11
CA GLY A 85 -11.12 -4.15 25.25
C GLY A 85 -11.95 -3.80 24.01
N LEU A 86 -12.84 -2.83 24.17
CA LEU A 86 -13.69 -2.29 23.11
C LEU A 86 -13.04 -1.04 22.52
N ILE A 87 -12.79 -1.07 21.22
CA ILE A 87 -12.18 0.03 20.48
C ILE A 87 -13.27 0.70 19.62
N PRO A 88 -13.38 2.05 19.64
CA PRO A 88 -14.31 2.76 18.77
C PRO A 88 -14.03 2.49 17.29
N ILE A 89 -15.06 2.19 16.50
CA ILE A 89 -14.87 1.85 15.08
C ILE A 89 -14.35 3.01 14.23
N TYR A 90 -14.52 4.27 14.66
CA TYR A 90 -14.07 5.42 13.89
C TYR A 90 -12.55 5.40 13.62
N TYR A 91 -11.76 4.74 14.47
CA TYR A 91 -10.33 4.55 14.22
C TYR A 91 -10.04 3.77 12.94
N VAL A 92 -10.90 2.80 12.58
CA VAL A 92 -10.81 2.09 11.28
C VAL A 92 -10.97 3.07 10.13
N PHE A 93 -12.01 3.91 10.19
CA PHE A 93 -12.34 4.86 9.12
C PHE A 93 -11.26 5.93 8.98
N ILE A 94 -10.73 6.45 10.10
CA ILE A 94 -9.60 7.38 10.07
C ILE A 94 -8.39 6.71 9.42
N TYR A 95 -8.05 5.47 9.81
CA TYR A 95 -6.91 4.76 9.26
C TYR A 95 -7.02 4.55 7.74
N ILE A 96 -8.18 4.07 7.27
CA ILE A 96 -8.46 3.92 5.83
C ILE A 96 -8.41 5.29 5.12
N GLY A 97 -8.96 6.33 5.74
CA GLY A 97 -8.94 7.69 5.21
C GLY A 97 -7.52 8.23 5.00
N VAL A 98 -6.64 8.08 6.00
CA VAL A 98 -5.23 8.50 5.89
C VAL A 98 -4.51 7.70 4.80
N MET A 99 -4.77 6.39 4.70
CA MET A 99 -4.20 5.55 3.64
C MET A 99 -4.66 5.99 2.24
N ALA A 100 -5.96 6.30 2.07
CA ALA A 100 -6.50 6.80 0.82
C ALA A 100 -5.91 8.18 0.44
N ILE A 101 -5.81 9.11 1.40
CA ILE A 101 -5.20 10.43 1.18
C ILE A 101 -3.73 10.29 0.78
N SER A 102 -2.98 9.38 1.41
CA SER A 102 -1.59 9.08 1.05
C SER A 102 -1.48 8.63 -0.41
N MET A 103 -2.32 7.70 -0.84
CA MET A 103 -2.35 7.22 -2.23
C MET A 103 -2.78 8.31 -3.24
N PHE A 104 -3.77 9.14 -2.87
CA PHE A 104 -4.25 10.22 -3.73
C PHE A 104 -3.21 11.33 -3.90
N SER A 105 -2.47 11.64 -2.84
CA SER A 105 -1.42 12.67 -2.85
C SER A 105 -0.29 12.32 -3.83
N ILE A 106 0.04 11.04 -3.98
CA ILE A 106 1.04 10.56 -4.96
C ILE A 106 0.56 10.80 -6.39
N ASN A 107 -0.73 10.58 -6.66
CA ASN A 107 -1.32 10.83 -7.98
C ASN A 107 -1.35 12.32 -8.33
N LEU A 108 -1.64 13.18 -7.36
CA LEU A 108 -1.62 14.65 -7.54
C LEU A 108 -0.19 15.18 -7.75
N ALA A 109 0.78 14.69 -6.99
CA ALA A 109 2.18 15.08 -7.13
C ALA A 109 2.73 14.77 -8.53
N GLY A 110 2.34 13.63 -9.10
CA GLY A 110 2.69 13.25 -10.48
C GLY A 110 1.99 14.05 -11.58
N LYS A 111 1.10 15.00 -11.24
CA LYS A 111 0.39 15.89 -12.19
C LYS A 111 0.99 17.30 -12.23
N LYS A 112 1.72 17.72 -11.19
CA LYS A 112 2.40 19.03 -11.12
C LYS A 112 3.78 19.08 -11.79
N SER A 113 4.32 17.94 -12.21
CA SER A 113 5.66 17.84 -12.82
C SER A 113 5.64 17.70 -14.35
N VAL A 114 4.58 18.18 -15.01
CA VAL A 114 4.44 18.24 -16.48
C VAL A 114 4.37 19.68 -16.90
#